data_AF-A0A6S6RSX9-F1
#
_entry.id   AF-A0A6S6RSX9-F1
#
_cell.length_a   1.000
_cell.length_b   1.000
_cell.length_c   1.000
_cell.angle_alpha   90.00
_cell.angle_beta   90.00
_cell.angle_gamma   90.00
#
_symmetry.space_group_name_H-M   'P 1'
#
loop_
_entity.id
_entity.type
_entity.pdbx_description
1 polymer ?
#
loop_
_entity_poly.entity_id
_entity_poly.type
_entity_poly.pdbx_seq_one_letter_code
_entity_poly.pdbx_strand_id
1 'polypeptide(L)'
;MGSISKSYGVKGWIKISSYTNPRCNIIDYSRVWILELKGKNIYFKVKRIRLVNRFIIVQLYGIKTCEKAKELIGSLIKLPQKYIT
;
A
#
# COMPACT_ATOMS: atom_id res chain seq x y z
N MET A 1 -6.64 -3.40 -7.33
CA MET A 1 -6.03 -4.50 -6.58
C MET A 1 -4.51 -4.41 -6.68
N GLY A 2 -3.83 -4.63 -5.56
CA GLY A 2 -2.36 -4.65 -5.48
C GLY A 2 -1.91 -5.55 -4.33
N SER A 3 -0.61 -5.76 -4.19
CA SER A 3 -0.01 -6.48 -3.06
C SER A 3 1.22 -5.75 -2.53
N ILE A 4 1.50 -5.93 -1.24
CA ILE A 4 2.72 -5.42 -0.61
C ILE A 4 3.84 -6.43 -0.83
N SER A 5 4.83 -6.06 -1.63
CA SER A 5 5.92 -6.96 -2.02
C SER A 5 7.09 -6.95 -1.03
N LYS A 6 7.47 -5.77 -0.52
CA LYS A 6 8.64 -5.66 0.38
C LYS A 6 8.59 -4.38 1.21
N SER A 7 9.25 -4.37 2.36
CA SER A 7 9.58 -3.11 3.05
C SER A 7 10.72 -2.38 2.31
N TYR A 8 10.74 -1.06 2.41
CA TYR A 8 11.72 -0.19 1.76
C TYR A 8 12.29 0.80 2.78
N GLY A 9 13.60 0.75 2.99
CA GLY A 9 14.30 1.59 3.98
C GLY A 9 13.84 1.38 5.43
N VAL A 10 14.28 2.28 6.31
CA VAL A 10 14.05 2.19 7.77
C VAL A 10 12.81 2.97 8.25
N LYS A 11 12.31 3.92 7.45
CA LYS A 11 11.20 4.83 7.80
C LYS A 11 9.80 4.23 7.55
N GLY A 12 9.69 2.91 7.52
CA GLY A 12 8.42 2.20 7.31
C GLY A 12 7.81 2.39 5.91
N TRP A 13 8.62 2.58 4.87
CA TRP A 13 8.08 2.55 3.52
C TRP A 13 7.83 1.12 3.08
N ILE A 14 6.85 0.94 2.21
CA ILE A 14 6.50 -0.34 1.62
C ILE A 14 6.48 -0.20 0.10
N LYS A 15 7.08 -1.17 -0.58
CA LYS A 15 6.99 -1.33 -2.02
C LYS A 15 5.71 -2.09 -2.33
N ILE A 16 4.90 -1.52 -3.20
CA ILE A 16 3.67 -2.13 -3.67
C ILE A 16 3.79 -2.54 -5.14
N SER A 17 3.15 -3.66 -5.46
CA SER A 17 2.92 -4.09 -6.84
C SER A 17 1.45 -3.90 -7.14
N SER A 18 1.14 -2.97 -8.04
CA SER A 18 -0.23 -2.72 -8.47
C SER A 18 -0.59 -3.64 -9.63
N TYR A 19 -1.72 -4.32 -9.52
CA TYR A 19 -2.32 -5.13 -10.58
C TYR A 19 -3.46 -4.39 -11.30
N THR A 20 -3.75 -3.13 -10.93
CA THR A 20 -4.76 -2.33 -11.65
C THR A 20 -4.21 -1.85 -12.98
N ASN A 21 -5.04 -1.89 -14.01
CA ASN A 21 -4.75 -1.24 -15.29
C ASN A 21 -5.66 0.00 -15.43
N PRO A 22 -5.13 1.23 -15.54
CA PRO A 22 -3.71 1.61 -15.57
C PRO A 22 -3.01 1.55 -14.20
N ARG A 23 -1.72 1.20 -14.19
CA ARG A 23 -0.90 0.91 -12.98
C ARG A 23 -0.81 2.08 -11.99
N CYS A 24 -0.98 3.30 -12.46
CA CYS A 24 -0.83 4.52 -11.66
C CYS A 24 -2.11 4.97 -10.94
N ASN A 25 -3.28 4.42 -11.27
CA ASN A 25 -4.54 4.88 -10.65
C ASN A 25 -4.51 4.74 -9.12
N ILE A 26 -3.90 3.69 -8.57
CA ILE A 26 -3.87 3.46 -7.11
C ILE A 26 -3.32 4.66 -6.30
N ILE A 27 -2.56 5.54 -6.96
CA ILE A 27 -1.96 6.76 -6.41
C ILE A 27 -3.00 7.89 -6.28
N ASP A 28 -3.86 8.07 -7.28
CA ASP A 28 -4.89 9.11 -7.33
C ASP A 28 -6.09 8.78 -6.43
N TYR A 29 -6.51 7.52 -6.37
CA TYR A 29 -7.78 7.16 -5.72
C TYR A 29 -7.74 7.08 -4.18
N SER A 30 -6.59 7.23 -3.52
CA SER A 30 -6.45 6.56 -2.22
C SER A 30 -5.84 7.37 -1.08
N ARG A 31 -6.71 8.09 -0.36
CA ARG A 31 -6.41 8.55 1.00
C ARG A 31 -6.46 7.40 2.03
N VAL A 32 -7.20 6.33 1.74
CA VAL A 32 -7.38 5.16 2.63
C VAL A 32 -7.28 3.87 1.83
N TRP A 33 -6.46 2.94 2.30
CA TRP A 33 -6.31 1.58 1.79
C TRP A 33 -6.85 0.56 2.77
N ILE A 34 -7.34 -0.55 2.24
CA ILE A 34 -7.73 -1.72 3.02
C ILE A 34 -6.65 -2.78 2.78
N LEU A 35 -5.92 -3.14 3.82
CA LEU A 35 -4.96 -4.22 3.79
C LEU A 35 -5.58 -5.47 4.41
N GLU A 36 -5.63 -6.55 3.65
CA GLU A 36 -6.02 -7.85 4.18
C GLU A 36 -4.79 -8.56 4.74
N LEU A 37 -4.74 -8.73 6.06
CA LEU A 37 -3.68 -9.39 6.80
C LEU A 37 -4.27 -10.58 7.56
N LYS A 38 -3.84 -11.81 7.22
CA LYS A 38 -4.30 -13.05 7.89
C LYS A 38 -5.84 -13.16 7.96
N GLY A 39 -6.53 -12.79 6.87
CA GLY A 39 -7.99 -12.80 6.80
C GLY A 39 -8.70 -11.64 7.51
N LYS A 40 -7.95 -10.68 8.08
CA LYS A 40 -8.52 -9.45 8.66
C LYS A 40 -8.27 -8.26 7.74
N ASN A 41 -9.32 -7.51 7.46
CA ASN A 41 -9.23 -6.25 6.73
C ASN A 41 -8.90 -5.11 7.69
N ILE A 42 -7.77 -4.45 7.45
CA ILE A 42 -7.27 -3.33 8.25
C ILE A 42 -7.22 -2.07 7.38
N TYR A 43 -7.79 -0.99 7.88
CA TYR A 43 -7.82 0.29 7.18
C TYR A 43 -6.58 1.11 7.52
N PHE A 44 -5.84 1.52 6.50
CA PHE A 44 -4.66 2.38 6.63
C PHE A 44 -4.84 3.67 5.85
N LYS A 45 -4.51 4.79 6.48
CA LYS A 45 -4.40 6.08 5.79
C LYS A 45 -3.06 6.16 5.09
N VAL A 46 -3.07 6.56 3.82
CA VAL A 46 -1.84 6.78 3.06
C VAL A 46 -1.26 8.14 3.47
N LYS A 47 0.01 8.14 3.89
CA LYS A 47 0.74 9.35 4.27
C LYS A 47 1.44 9.98 3.09
N ARG A 48 2.19 9.19 2.33
CA ARG A 48 2.93 9.63 1.15
C ARG A 48 3.02 8.49 0.15
N ILE A 49 2.98 8.83 -1.13
CA ILE A 49 3.23 7.92 -2.24
C ILE A 49 4.39 8.51 -3.06
N ARG A 50 5.29 7.65 -3.53
CA ARG A 50 6.32 8.03 -4.50
C ARG A 50 6.43 6.95 -5.57
N LEU A 51 6.55 7.39 -6.81
CA LEU A 51 7.00 6.53 -7.90
C LEU A 51 8.52 6.55 -7.93
N VAL A 52 9.13 5.36 -7.92
CA VAL A 52 10.57 5.18 -8.05
C VAL A 52 10.82 4.25 -9.22
N ASN A 53 11.29 4.81 -10.33
CA ASN A 53 11.48 4.15 -11.62
C ASN A 53 10.21 3.41 -12.09
N ARG A 54 10.19 2.08 -11.93
CA ARG A 54 9.07 1.19 -12.35
C ARG A 54 8.28 0.64 -11.16
N PHE A 55 8.51 1.15 -9.96
CA PHE A 55 7.86 0.68 -8.74
C PHE A 55 7.20 1.83 -7.99
N ILE A 56 6.19 1.51 -7.18
CA ILE A 56 5.52 2.47 -6.33
C ILE A 56 5.89 2.14 -4.88
N ILE A 57 6.37 3.14 -4.15
CA ILE A 57 6.60 3.06 -2.71
C ILE A 57 5.58 3.92 -1.98
N VAL A 58 5.05 3.40 -0.88
CA VAL A 58 4.04 4.07 -0.08
C VAL A 58 4.46 4.08 1.38
N GLN A 59 4.15 5.18 2.04
CA GLN A 59 4.25 5.32 3.48
C GLN A 59 2.84 5.42 4.04
N LEU A 60 2.52 4.56 5.00
CA LEU A 60 1.23 4.55 5.68
C LEU A 60 1.32 5.29 7.02
N TYR A 61 0.24 5.90 7.45
CA TYR A 61 0.15 6.44 8.81
C TYR A 61 0.23 5.30 9.83
N GLY A 62 1.00 5.52 10.91
CA GLY A 62 1.24 4.51 11.95
C GLY A 62 2.42 3.55 11.69
N ILE A 63 2.88 3.44 10.44
CA ILE A 63 4.01 2.59 10.05
C ILE A 63 5.25 3.47 9.89
N LYS A 64 6.09 3.50 10.92
CA LYS A 64 7.32 4.31 10.97
C LYS A 64 8.61 3.50 10.99
N THR A 65 8.54 2.20 11.28
CA THR A 65 9.70 1.32 11.38
C THR A 65 9.64 0.20 10.34
N CYS A 66 10.81 -0.39 10.06
CA CYS A 66 10.91 -1.51 9.13
C CYS A 66 10.22 -2.78 9.68
N GLU A 67 10.20 -3.02 10.99
CA GLU A 67 9.50 -4.21 11.52
C GLU A 67 8.00 -4.14 11.22
N LYS A 68 7.34 -3.01 11.52
CA LYS A 68 5.92 -2.83 11.20
C LYS A 68 5.63 -2.91 9.71
N ALA A 69 6.55 -2.43 8.86
CA ALA A 69 6.42 -2.57 7.42
C ALA A 69 6.56 -4.03 6.96
N LYS A 70 7.40 -4.83 7.64
CA LYS A 70 7.57 -6.26 7.37
C LYS A 70 6.32 -7.06 7.72
N GLU A 71 5.62 -6.72 8.79
CA GLU A 71 4.35 -7.36 9.16
C GLU A 71 3.29 -7.24 8.06
N LEU A 72 3.37 -6.19 7.24
CA LEU A 72 2.43 -5.94 6.15
C LEU A 72 2.82 -6.64 4.84
N ILE A 73 4.02 -7.21 4.74
CA ILE A 73 4.47 -7.91 3.53
C ILE A 73 3.55 -9.12 3.26
N GLY A 74 3.14 -9.28 2.01
CA GLY A 74 2.18 -10.31 1.61
C GLY A 74 0.72 -9.91 1.77
N SER A 75 0.42 -8.75 2.37
CA SER A 75 -0.96 -8.26 2.45
C SER A 75 -1.49 -7.86 1.08
N LEU A 76 -2.78 -8.13 0.86
CA LEU A 76 -3.50 -7.68 -0.33
C LEU A 76 -4.05 -6.27 -0.11
N ILE A 77 -3.84 -5.40 -1.10
CA ILE A 77 -4.31 -4.02 -1.11
C ILE A 77 -5.63 -3.98 -1.86
N LYS A 78 -6.69 -3.62 -1.13
CA LYS A 78 -8.03 -3.38 -1.63
C LYS A 78 -8.34 -1.88 -1.58
N LEU A 79 -9.00 -1.41 -2.64
CA LEU A 79 -9.53 -0.05 -2.69
C LEU A 79 -10.95 -0.06 -2.09
N PRO A 80 -11.34 0.97 -1.32
CA PRO A 80 -12.72 1.11 -0.90
C PRO A 80 -13.62 1.25 -2.12
N GLN A 81 -14.77 0.56 -2.13
CA GLN A 81 -15.74 0.49 -3.24
C GLN A 81 -16.22 1.85 -3.76
N LYS A 82 -16.09 2.91 -2.95
CA LYS A 82 -16.50 4.28 -3.28
C LYS A 82 -15.81 4.87 -4.53
N TYR A 83 -14.76 4.23 -5.04
CA TYR A 83 -13.97 4.71 -6.17
C TYR A 83 -13.93 3.73 -7.36
N ILE A 84 -14.83 2.74 -7.40
CA ILE A 84 -14.94 1.76 -8.50
C ILE A 84 -16.15 2.11 -9.40
N THR A 85 -16.51 3.39 -9.52
CA THR A 85 -17.62 3.85 -10.37
C THR A 85 -17.12 4.32 -11.72
#